data_AF-I6LV80-F1
#
_entry.id   AF-I6LV80-F1
#
_cell.length_a   1.000
_cell.length_b   1.000
_cell.length_c   1.000
_cell.angle_alpha   90.00
_cell.angle_beta   90.00
_cell.angle_gamma   90.00
#
_symmetry.space_group_name_H-M   'P 1'
#
loop_
_entity.id
_entity.type
_entity.pdbx_description
1 polymer ?
#
loop_
_entity_poly.entity_id
_entity_poly.type
_entity_poly.pdbx_seq_one_letter_code
_entity_poly.pdbx_strand_id
1 'polypeptide(L)'
;MTVKKLYFVPAGRCMLDHSSVNSTLTPGNLLNLPVWCYLLETEEGPILVDTGMPESAVNNENLFDGTFVEGQILPKMTEEDRIVNILKRVGYEPEDLLYIISSHLHFDHAGGNG
;
A
#
# COMPACT_ATOMS: atom_id res chain seq x y z
N MET A 1 -2.88 -15.46 -24.98
CA MET A 1 -2.43 -15.74 -23.59
C MET A 1 -2.94 -14.61 -22.71
N THR A 2 -3.48 -14.89 -21.53
CA THR A 2 -4.10 -13.92 -20.62
C THR A 2 -3.71 -14.22 -19.18
N VAL A 3 -3.72 -13.21 -18.33
CA VAL A 3 -3.66 -13.40 -16.86
C VAL A 3 -4.79 -14.33 -16.43
N LYS A 4 -4.50 -15.30 -15.56
CA LYS A 4 -5.48 -16.30 -15.09
C LYS A 4 -6.40 -15.69 -14.04
N LYS A 5 -5.83 -14.94 -13.10
CA LYS A 5 -6.56 -14.22 -12.04
C LYS A 5 -5.88 -12.91 -11.71
N LEU A 6 -6.68 -11.90 -11.42
CA LEU A 6 -6.28 -10.61 -10.89
C LEU A 6 -7.00 -10.42 -9.55
N TYR A 7 -6.24 -10.31 -8.46
CA TYR A 7 -6.79 -10.02 -7.14
C TYR A 7 -6.52 -8.56 -6.77
N PHE A 8 -7.53 -7.94 -6.18
CA PHE A 8 -7.43 -6.64 -5.53
C PHE A 8 -7.29 -6.90 -4.04
N VAL A 9 -6.15 -6.58 -3.46
CA VAL A 9 -5.81 -6.96 -2.09
C VAL A 9 -5.68 -5.70 -1.23
N PRO A 10 -6.56 -5.50 -0.24
CA PRO A 10 -6.42 -4.39 0.70
C PRO A 10 -5.09 -4.51 1.48
N ALA A 11 -4.33 -3.43 1.54
CA ALA A 11 -3.01 -3.36 2.19
C ALA A 11 -2.96 -2.20 3.20
N GLY A 12 -3.97 -2.14 4.08
CA GLY A 12 -4.18 -1.03 5.00
C GLY A 12 -4.89 0.17 4.35
N ARG A 13 -4.84 1.30 5.06
CA ARG A 13 -5.48 2.56 4.65
C ARG A 13 -4.59 3.76 4.97
N CYS A 14 -4.92 4.92 4.44
CA CYS A 14 -4.21 6.16 4.73
C CYS A 14 -5.20 7.32 4.82
N MET A 15 -5.11 8.12 5.88
CA MET A 15 -5.83 9.38 5.95
C MET A 15 -5.09 10.41 5.10
N LEU A 16 -5.81 11.08 4.21
CA LEU A 16 -5.29 12.13 3.36
C LEU A 16 -6.24 13.32 3.35
N ASP A 17 -5.71 14.54 3.43
CA ASP A 17 -6.56 15.72 3.27
C ASP A 17 -7.26 15.72 1.89
N HIS A 18 -8.54 16.06 1.87
CA HIS A 18 -9.35 16.01 0.65
C HIS A 18 -8.85 16.96 -0.46
N SER A 19 -8.04 17.96 -0.14
CA SER A 19 -7.44 18.85 -1.14
C SER A 19 -6.38 18.13 -1.98
N SER A 20 -5.81 17.03 -1.50
CA SER A 20 -4.91 16.17 -2.27
C SER A 20 -5.63 15.34 -3.33
N VAL A 21 -6.93 15.03 -3.14
CA VAL A 21 -7.74 14.34 -4.16
C VAL A 21 -8.45 15.31 -5.10
N ASN A 22 -8.70 16.55 -4.64
CA ASN A 22 -9.23 17.64 -5.45
C ASN A 22 -8.63 18.98 -4.98
N SER A 23 -7.69 19.51 -5.76
CA SER A 23 -6.94 20.72 -5.43
C SER A 23 -7.76 22.02 -5.38
N THR A 24 -9.04 21.97 -5.75
CA THR A 24 -9.96 23.12 -5.63
C THR A 24 -10.60 23.23 -4.24
N LEU A 25 -10.50 22.19 -3.41
CA LEU A 25 -11.06 22.18 -2.05
C LEU A 25 -10.12 22.89 -1.08
N THR A 26 -10.70 23.64 -0.13
CA THR A 26 -9.94 24.21 0.99
C THR A 26 -9.53 23.09 1.96
N PRO A 27 -8.25 22.94 2.34
CA PRO A 27 -7.80 21.92 3.29
C PRO A 27 -8.53 21.97 4.64
N GLY A 28 -8.60 20.84 5.32
CA GLY A 28 -9.17 20.70 6.67
C GLY A 28 -10.07 19.49 6.89
N ASN A 29 -10.20 18.59 5.91
CA ASN A 29 -11.01 17.37 6.04
C ASN A 29 -10.21 16.17 5.57
N LEU A 30 -9.96 15.23 6.48
CA LEU A 30 -9.27 13.99 6.17
C LEU A 30 -10.23 12.94 5.61
N LEU A 31 -9.83 12.30 4.51
CA LEU A 31 -10.47 11.14 3.93
C LEU A 31 -9.69 9.89 4.29
N ASN A 32 -10.38 8.86 4.77
CA ASN A 32 -9.78 7.55 5.00
C ASN A 32 -9.76 6.77 3.68
N LEU A 33 -8.63 6.77 2.96
CA LEU A 33 -8.48 6.17 1.64
C LEU A 33 -7.92 4.74 1.70
N PRO A 34 -8.32 3.82 0.80
CA PRO A 34 -7.75 2.48 0.75
C PRO A 34 -6.35 2.48 0.14
N VAL A 35 -5.45 1.67 0.69
CA VAL A 35 -4.17 1.31 0.07
C VAL A 35 -4.32 -0.08 -0.55
N TRP A 36 -3.82 -0.26 -1.77
CA TRP A 36 -3.98 -1.49 -2.54
C TRP A 36 -2.63 -2.06 -2.95
N CYS A 37 -2.55 -3.39 -2.96
CA CYS A 37 -1.65 -4.11 -3.85
C CYS A 37 -2.47 -5.05 -4.73
N TYR A 38 -1.86 -5.53 -5.81
CA TYR A 38 -2.53 -6.41 -6.77
C TYR A 38 -1.69 -7.66 -7.00
N LEU A 39 -2.34 -8.81 -7.01
CA LEU A 39 -1.68 -10.08 -7.30
C LEU A 39 -2.19 -10.62 -8.63
N LEU A 40 -1.27 -10.89 -9.54
CA LEU A 40 -1.52 -11.48 -10.85
C LEU A 40 -1.06 -12.93 -10.83
N GLU A 41 -1.94 -13.88 -11.09
CA GLU A 41 -1.56 -15.26 -11.40
C GLU A 41 -1.38 -15.41 -12.93
N THR A 42 -0.15 -15.64 -13.39
CA THR A 42 0.16 -15.88 -14.82
C THR A 42 0.53 -17.33 -15.11
N GLU A 43 0.91 -17.66 -16.35
CA GLU A 43 1.46 -18.99 -16.69
C GLU A 43 2.87 -19.18 -16.11
N GLU A 44 3.66 -18.11 -16.04
CA GLU A 44 5.07 -18.08 -15.67
C GLU A 44 5.30 -17.96 -14.15
N GLY A 45 4.35 -17.37 -13.42
CA GLY A 45 4.42 -17.22 -11.97
C GLY A 45 3.54 -16.09 -11.43
N PRO A 46 3.48 -15.93 -10.10
CA PRO A 46 2.76 -14.83 -9.48
C PRO A 46 3.54 -13.51 -9.60
N ILE A 47 2.86 -12.43 -9.94
CA ILE A 47 3.43 -11.08 -9.99
C ILE A 47 2.68 -10.20 -9.00
N LEU A 48 3.42 -9.52 -8.13
CA LEU A 48 2.87 -8.55 -7.19
C LEU A 48 3.03 -7.12 -7.76
N VAL A 49 1.96 -6.34 -7.75
CA VAL A 49 1.98 -4.91 -8.09
C VAL A 49 1.79 -4.11 -6.81
N ASP A 50 2.77 -3.27 -6.50
CA ASP A 50 2.95 -2.52 -5.24
C ASP A 50 3.05 -3.40 -3.98
N THR A 51 3.68 -2.86 -2.94
CA THR A 51 4.02 -3.59 -1.70
C THR A 51 3.50 -2.90 -0.43
N GLY A 52 2.59 -1.94 -0.57
CA GLY A 52 1.97 -1.26 0.56
C GLY A 52 2.91 -0.32 1.31
N MET A 53 2.59 -0.08 2.58
CA MET A 53 3.27 0.85 3.48
C MET A 53 4.47 0.21 4.22
N PRO A 54 5.44 1.01 4.69
CA PRO A 54 6.62 0.50 5.42
C PRO A 54 6.27 0.09 6.84
N GLU A 55 7.10 -0.75 7.46
CA GLU A 55 6.87 -1.19 8.85
C GLU A 55 6.81 -0.05 9.87
N SER A 56 7.48 1.07 9.59
CA SER A 56 7.44 2.28 10.43
C SER A 56 6.06 2.92 10.52
N ALA A 57 5.13 2.56 9.63
CA ALA A 57 3.73 2.98 9.64
C ALA A 57 2.83 2.10 10.52
N VAL A 58 3.27 0.90 10.92
CA VAL A 58 2.45 -0.03 11.69
C VAL A 58 2.13 0.55 13.07
N ASN A 59 0.83 0.72 13.36
CA ASN A 59 0.32 1.37 14.56
C ASN A 59 0.93 2.77 14.81
N ASN A 60 1.33 3.48 13.76
CA ASN A 60 1.99 4.78 13.84
C ASN A 60 1.35 5.79 12.88
N GLU A 61 0.23 6.38 13.31
CA GLU A 61 -0.46 7.45 12.58
C GLU A 61 0.39 8.74 12.48
N ASN A 62 1.37 8.88 13.36
CA ASN A 62 2.23 10.04 13.52
C ASN A 62 3.56 9.92 12.74
N LEU A 63 3.64 8.98 11.77
CA LEU A 63 4.85 8.73 10.98
C LEU A 63 5.45 10.00 10.36
N PHE A 64 4.61 10.97 10.02
CA PHE A 64 4.99 12.21 9.34
C PHE A 64 5.06 13.44 10.26
N ASP A 65 4.99 13.27 11.58
CA ASP A 65 5.18 14.37 12.53
C ASP A 65 6.56 15.02 12.34
N GLY A 66 6.62 16.35 12.34
CA GLY A 66 7.85 17.12 12.10
C GLY A 66 8.28 17.20 10.63
N THR A 67 7.50 16.67 9.69
CA THR A 67 7.77 16.76 8.25
C THR A 67 6.89 17.84 7.58
N PHE A 68 7.14 18.13 6.30
CA PHE A 68 6.34 19.10 5.55
C PHE A 68 4.90 18.65 5.24
N VAL A 69 4.58 17.36 5.46
CA VAL A 69 3.23 16.77 5.29
C VAL A 69 2.59 16.40 6.63
N GLU A 70 3.12 16.92 7.74
CA GLU A 70 2.54 16.75 9.07
C GLU A 70 1.03 17.06 9.07
N GLY A 71 0.24 16.16 9.66
CA GLY A 71 -1.23 16.26 9.74
C GLY A 71 -1.98 16.10 8.41
N GLN A 72 -1.29 16.00 7.27
CA GLN A 72 -1.91 15.81 5.95
C GLN A 72 -1.98 14.36 5.52
N ILE A 73 -1.01 13.54 5.95
CA ILE A 73 -0.88 12.11 5.66
C ILE A 73 -0.77 11.35 6.97
N LEU A 74 -1.73 10.47 7.28
CA LEU A 74 -1.69 9.63 8.48
C LEU A 74 -1.92 8.17 8.09
N PRO A 75 -0.89 7.30 8.15
CA PRO A 75 -1.04 5.88 7.85
C PRO A 75 -2.02 5.21 8.82
N LYS A 76 -2.89 4.36 8.30
CA LYS A 76 -3.81 3.51 9.07
C LYS A 76 -3.45 2.05 8.76
N MET A 77 -2.35 1.62 9.35
CA MET A 77 -1.72 0.32 9.12
C MET A 77 -1.62 -0.47 10.42
N THR A 78 -1.97 -1.74 10.39
CA THR A 78 -1.74 -2.69 11.48
C THR A 78 -0.71 -3.75 11.07
N GLU A 79 -0.32 -4.64 11.98
CA GLU A 79 0.57 -5.76 11.67
C GLU A 79 0.02 -6.65 10.55
N GLU A 80 -1.30 -6.78 10.42
CA GLU A 80 -1.90 -7.60 9.38
C GLU A 80 -1.68 -7.03 7.98
N ASP A 81 -1.46 -5.72 7.87
CA ASP A 81 -1.29 -4.99 6.61
C ASP A 81 0.15 -5.04 6.08
N ARG A 82 1.11 -5.59 6.83
CA ARG A 82 2.47 -5.82 6.32
C ARG A 82 2.41 -6.77 5.13
N ILE A 83 3.10 -6.43 4.03
CA ILE A 83 2.99 -7.19 2.78
C ILE A 83 3.36 -8.68 2.94
N VAL A 84 4.36 -9.01 3.75
CA VAL A 84 4.74 -10.40 4.06
C VAL A 84 3.59 -11.13 4.77
N ASN A 85 2.90 -10.46 5.69
CA ASN A 85 1.75 -11.05 6.39
C ASN A 85 0.54 -11.19 5.45
N ILE A 86 0.35 -10.27 4.50
CA ILE A 86 -0.67 -10.37 3.45
C ILE A 86 -0.37 -11.56 2.54
N LEU A 87 0.84 -11.65 1.98
CA LEU A 87 1.29 -12.73 1.11
C LEU A 87 1.08 -14.10 1.77
N LYS A 88 1.49 -14.23 3.04
CA LYS A 88 1.30 -15.46 3.80
C LYS A 88 -0.17 -15.88 3.93
N ARG A 89 -1.09 -14.93 4.11
CA ARG A 89 -2.54 -15.22 4.17
C ARG A 89 -3.10 -15.66 2.81
N VAL A 90 -2.54 -15.18 1.71
CA VAL A 90 -2.93 -15.61 0.35
C VAL A 90 -2.15 -16.84 -0.14
N GLY A 91 -1.23 -17.38 0.68
CA GLY A 91 -0.53 -18.63 0.42
C GLY A 91 0.78 -18.49 -0.36
N TYR A 92 1.42 -17.32 -0.31
CA TYR A 92 2.72 -17.06 -0.93
C TYR A 92 3.73 -16.58 0.12
N GLU A 93 5.00 -16.91 -0.08
CA GLU A 93 6.14 -16.23 0.53
C GLU A 93 6.76 -15.27 -0.50
N PRO A 94 7.57 -14.26 -0.08
CA PRO A 94 8.21 -13.33 -1.01
C PRO A 94 9.02 -14.01 -2.11
N GLU A 95 9.68 -15.13 -1.81
CA GLU A 95 10.52 -15.89 -2.73
C GLU A 95 9.72 -16.63 -3.82
N ASP A 96 8.40 -16.77 -3.65
CA ASP A 96 7.52 -17.36 -4.66
C ASP A 96 7.19 -16.38 -5.80
N LEU A 97 7.39 -15.07 -5.57
CA LEU A 97 7.07 -14.03 -6.55
C LEU A 97 8.05 -14.03 -7.71
N LEU A 98 7.52 -14.06 -8.93
CA LEU A 98 8.31 -13.93 -10.14
C LEU A 98 8.84 -12.49 -10.31
N TYR A 99 7.96 -11.51 -10.06
CA TYR A 99 8.29 -10.10 -10.13
C TYR A 99 7.51 -9.30 -9.09
N ILE A 100 8.13 -8.18 -8.68
CA ILE A 100 7.46 -7.06 -8.03
C ILE A 100 7.47 -5.90 -9.03
N ILE A 101 6.29 -5.32 -9.27
CA ILE A 101 6.12 -4.12 -10.08
C ILE A 101 5.74 -2.99 -9.14
N SER A 102 6.66 -2.07 -8.86
CA SER A 102 6.31 -0.81 -8.21
C SER A 102 5.73 0.14 -9.27
N SER A 103 4.47 0.53 -9.12
CA SER A 103 3.83 1.54 -9.96
C SER A 103 4.58 2.87 -9.89
N HIS A 104 5.03 3.22 -8.68
CA HIS A 104 5.96 4.28 -8.33
C HIS A 104 6.49 4.04 -6.90
N LEU A 105 7.23 5.00 -6.33
CA LEU A 105 7.97 4.83 -5.08
C LEU A 105 7.46 5.70 -3.92
N HIS A 106 6.19 6.13 -3.93
CA HIS A 106 5.61 6.71 -2.72
C HIS A 106 5.49 5.65 -1.61
N PHE A 107 5.42 6.13 -0.37
CA PHE A 107 5.57 5.29 0.82
C PHE A 107 4.52 4.17 0.91
N ASP A 108 3.31 4.41 0.41
CA ASP A 108 2.16 3.50 0.41
C ASP A 108 2.15 2.52 -0.78
N HIS A 109 3.10 2.66 -1.71
CA HIS A 109 3.26 1.79 -2.87
C HIS A 109 4.51 0.91 -2.79
N ALA A 110 5.59 1.40 -2.19
CA ALA A 110 6.89 0.73 -2.18
C ALA A 110 7.47 0.52 -0.77
N GLY A 111 6.69 0.79 0.28
CA GLY A 111 7.16 0.69 1.66
C GLY A 111 7.54 -0.72 2.09
N GLY A 112 6.94 -1.73 1.47
CA GLY A 112 7.26 -3.15 1.70
C GLY A 112 8.37 -3.72 0.83
N ASN A 113 9.11 -2.90 0.07
CA ASN A 113 10.23 -3.38 -0.76
C ASN A 113 11.51 -3.69 0.04
N GLY A 114 11.61 -3.21 1.29
CA GLY A 114 12.81 -3.28 2.13
C GLY A 114 12.69 -4.22 3.33
#